data_AF-A0A1G1G7J2-F1
#
_entry.id   AF-A0A1G1G7J2-F1
#
_cell.length_a   1.000
_cell.length_b   1.000
_cell.length_c   1.000
_cell.angle_alpha   90.00
_cell.angle_beta   90.00
_cell.angle_gamma   90.00
#
_symmetry.space_group_name_H-M   'P 1'
#
loop_
_entity.id
_entity.type
_entity.pdbx_description
1 polymer ?
#
loop_
_entity_poly.entity_id
_entity_poly.type
_entity_poly.pdbx_seq_one_letter_code
_entity_poly.pdbx_strand_id
1 'polypeptide(L)'
;MSWIDKQPVVMHRIVMSAAWYYALMVLCLSVPASSVRAGSTLPEARVMEVNDGDTVVITMEGKTYRTRLIGIDAPEMGQEPWGRKAKKHLRELVKGTGGMVRVETDITKYDKYDRLLAYLWLDDRTLINELMLRDGYAVLFTIQPNSTHVERLKKAQHAARENRSGIWGPNGLTERPGEYKKSHPRK
;
A
#
# COMPACT_ATOMS: atom_id res chain seq x y z
N MET A 1 -70.32 -88.48 -22.37
CA MET A 1 -70.32 -87.72 -21.10
C MET A 1 -68.91 -87.19 -20.91
N SER A 2 -68.59 -85.92 -20.69
CA SER A 2 -69.35 -84.70 -20.41
C SER A 2 -68.57 -83.50 -20.98
N TRP A 3 -69.32 -82.48 -21.35
CA TRP A 3 -68.91 -81.20 -21.91
C TRP A 3 -68.16 -80.31 -20.92
N ILE A 4 -67.44 -79.30 -21.46
CA ILE A 4 -67.19 -77.89 -20.98
C ILE A 4 -65.79 -77.49 -21.49
N ASP A 5 -65.47 -76.30 -21.98
CA ASP A 5 -66.17 -75.18 -22.64
C ASP A 5 -65.03 -74.27 -23.19
N LYS A 6 -65.42 -73.24 -23.94
CA LYS A 6 -64.69 -72.42 -24.94
C LYS A 6 -63.46 -71.58 -24.50
N GLN A 7 -62.49 -71.45 -25.45
CA GLN A 7 -61.85 -70.26 -26.10
C GLN A 7 -61.70 -68.90 -25.32
N PRO A 8 -60.94 -67.88 -25.81
CA PRO A 8 -59.58 -67.80 -26.39
C PRO A 8 -58.74 -66.60 -25.78
N VAL A 9 -57.55 -66.34 -26.36
CA VAL A 9 -56.73 -65.08 -26.36
C VAL A 9 -56.29 -64.42 -25.03
N VAL A 10 -55.01 -64.01 -24.93
CA VAL A 10 -54.54 -62.63 -25.15
C VAL A 10 -53.03 -62.55 -24.82
N MET A 11 -52.30 -62.10 -25.83
CA MET A 11 -50.91 -61.65 -25.86
C MET A 11 -50.66 -60.54 -24.82
N HIS A 12 -49.74 -60.72 -23.87
CA HIS A 12 -49.24 -59.62 -23.04
C HIS A 12 -47.84 -59.19 -23.49
N ARG A 13 -47.84 -58.00 -24.08
CA ARG A 13 -46.68 -57.17 -24.40
C ARG A 13 -45.97 -56.84 -23.08
N ILE A 14 -44.71 -57.24 -22.92
CA ILE A 14 -43.88 -56.67 -21.86
C ILE A 14 -43.23 -55.40 -22.41
N VAL A 15 -43.51 -54.34 -21.67
CA VAL A 15 -43.18 -52.94 -21.89
C VAL A 15 -41.68 -52.72 -21.74
N MET A 16 -41.16 -51.83 -22.59
CA MET A 16 -39.80 -51.30 -22.58
C MET A 16 -39.45 -50.69 -21.22
N SER A 17 -38.25 -50.95 -20.70
CA SER A 17 -37.59 -50.04 -19.76
C SER A 17 -36.26 -49.60 -20.35
N ALA A 18 -36.30 -48.51 -21.10
CA ALA A 18 -35.14 -47.73 -21.48
C ALA A 18 -34.59 -47.05 -20.21
N ALA A 19 -33.57 -47.62 -19.58
CA ALA A 19 -32.91 -46.96 -18.46
C ALA A 19 -31.42 -47.33 -18.28
N TRP A 20 -30.76 -47.89 -19.30
CA TRP A 20 -29.35 -48.28 -19.22
C TRP A 20 -28.51 -47.69 -20.36
N TYR A 21 -28.53 -46.38 -20.61
CA TYR A 21 -27.52 -45.76 -21.51
C TYR A 21 -27.34 -44.24 -21.30
N TYR A 22 -27.42 -43.74 -20.06
CA TYR A 22 -27.02 -42.36 -19.74
C TYR A 22 -26.22 -42.31 -18.44
N ALA A 23 -24.99 -42.83 -18.48
CA ALA A 23 -24.01 -42.64 -17.40
C ALA A 23 -22.60 -42.45 -17.98
N LEU A 24 -22.48 -41.64 -19.04
CA LEU A 24 -21.19 -41.16 -19.54
C LEU A 24 -21.30 -39.72 -20.06
N MET A 25 -22.00 -38.86 -19.31
CA MET A 25 -22.11 -37.45 -19.63
C MET A 25 -21.64 -36.62 -18.44
N VAL A 26 -20.47 -36.00 -18.63
CA VAL A 26 -19.99 -34.80 -17.95
C VAL A 26 -19.69 -34.99 -16.46
N LEU A 27 -18.55 -35.62 -16.16
CA LEU A 27 -17.78 -35.23 -14.98
C LEU A 27 -17.16 -33.85 -15.29
N CYS A 28 -17.99 -32.81 -15.16
CA CYS A 28 -17.49 -31.44 -15.06
C CYS A 28 -16.68 -31.40 -13.76
N LEU A 29 -15.37 -31.56 -13.88
CA LEU A 29 -14.43 -31.14 -12.86
C LEU A 29 -14.65 -29.64 -12.69
N SER A 30 -15.49 -29.27 -11.73
CA SER A 30 -15.55 -27.94 -11.18
C SER A 30 -14.23 -27.68 -10.47
N VAL A 31 -13.19 -27.38 -11.25
CA VAL A 31 -12.03 -26.66 -10.72
C VAL A 31 -12.62 -25.34 -10.24
N PRO A 32 -12.67 -25.06 -8.92
CA PRO A 32 -12.96 -23.71 -8.51
C PRO A 32 -11.87 -22.85 -9.16
N ALA A 33 -12.27 -21.98 -10.08
CA ALA A 33 -11.41 -20.92 -10.57
C ALA A 33 -11.03 -20.11 -9.33
N SER A 34 -9.92 -20.48 -8.71
CA SER A 34 -9.32 -19.73 -7.64
C SER A 34 -8.98 -18.41 -8.29
N SER A 35 -9.81 -17.41 -8.05
CA SER A 35 -9.50 -16.05 -8.41
C SER A 35 -8.27 -15.71 -7.60
N VAL A 36 -7.10 -15.86 -8.22
CA VAL A 36 -5.89 -15.19 -7.78
C VAL A 36 -6.27 -13.72 -7.83
N ARG A 37 -6.68 -13.17 -6.69
CA ARG A 37 -6.68 -11.72 -6.51
C ARG A 37 -5.24 -11.33 -6.78
N ALA A 38 -4.98 -10.79 -7.97
CA ALA A 38 -3.80 -10.01 -8.22
C ALA A 38 -3.90 -8.81 -7.27
N GLY A 39 -3.48 -9.01 -6.01
CA GLY A 39 -3.21 -7.91 -5.11
C GLY A 39 -2.16 -7.09 -5.83
N SER A 40 -2.50 -5.86 -6.20
CA SER A 40 -1.57 -4.95 -6.86
C SER A 40 -0.35 -4.81 -5.95
N THR A 41 0.73 -5.50 -6.28
CA THR A 41 1.99 -5.37 -5.56
C THR A 41 2.53 -3.99 -5.86
N LEU A 42 2.77 -3.19 -4.81
CA LEU A 42 3.36 -1.87 -4.97
C LEU A 42 4.70 -1.99 -5.74
N PRO A 43 4.97 -1.09 -6.69
CA PRO A 43 6.24 -1.06 -7.40
C PRO A 43 7.43 -1.01 -6.44
N GLU A 44 8.49 -1.75 -6.75
CA GLU A 44 9.74 -1.73 -6.01
C GLU A 44 10.67 -0.65 -6.55
N ALA A 45 11.32 0.08 -5.65
CA ALA A 45 12.28 1.11 -6.00
C ALA A 45 13.53 1.03 -5.13
N ARG A 46 14.68 1.40 -5.71
CA ARG A 46 15.92 1.61 -4.99
C ARG A 46 16.05 3.09 -4.63
N VAL A 47 16.28 3.39 -3.37
CA VAL A 47 16.65 4.74 -2.94
C VAL A 47 18.12 4.99 -3.24
N MET A 48 18.38 5.96 -4.11
CA MET A 48 19.72 6.35 -4.54
C MET A 48 20.30 7.43 -3.65
N GLU A 49 19.47 8.38 -3.22
CA GLU A 49 19.90 9.51 -2.39
C GLU A 49 18.78 9.92 -1.41
N VAL A 50 19.18 10.44 -0.26
CA VAL A 50 18.30 11.16 0.68
C VAL A 50 18.74 12.62 0.68
N ASN A 51 17.96 13.50 0.06
CA ASN A 51 18.33 14.90 -0.12
C ASN A 51 18.12 15.70 1.18
N ASP A 52 16.99 15.48 1.86
CA ASP A 52 16.62 16.08 3.15
C ASP A 52 15.72 15.13 3.96
N GLY A 53 15.02 15.62 4.99
CA GLY A 53 14.19 14.80 5.86
C GLY A 53 12.85 14.35 5.26
N ASP A 54 12.48 14.81 4.06
CA ASP A 54 11.22 14.41 3.42
C ASP A 54 11.31 14.24 1.90
N THR A 55 12.51 14.34 1.33
CA THR A 55 12.79 14.20 -0.09
C THR A 55 13.91 13.19 -0.33
N VAL A 56 13.64 12.23 -1.22
CA VAL A 56 14.59 11.19 -1.65
C VAL A 56 14.68 11.15 -3.18
N VAL A 57 15.76 10.58 -3.71
CA VAL A 57 15.85 10.18 -5.12
C VAL A 57 15.72 8.66 -5.19
N ILE A 58 14.79 8.17 -6.00
CA ILE A 58 14.55 6.75 -6.21
C ILE A 58 14.72 6.36 -7.67
N THR A 59 15.13 5.11 -7.91
CA THR A 59 15.10 4.49 -9.23
C THR A 59 14.10 3.34 -9.22
N MET A 60 13.16 3.37 -10.15
CA MET A 60 12.07 2.42 -10.30
C MET A 60 11.81 2.21 -11.80
N GLU A 61 11.73 0.96 -12.24
CA GLU A 61 11.50 0.62 -13.66
C GLU A 61 12.49 1.30 -14.63
N GLY A 62 13.76 1.42 -14.22
CA GLY A 62 14.82 2.04 -15.01
C GLY A 62 14.75 3.58 -15.10
N LYS A 63 13.82 4.23 -14.39
CA LYS A 63 13.67 5.69 -14.35
C LYS A 63 14.00 6.23 -12.97
N THR A 64 14.56 7.44 -12.93
CA THR A 64 14.92 8.13 -11.69
C THR A 64 13.91 9.23 -11.39
N TYR A 65 13.46 9.28 -10.15
CA TYR A 65 12.48 10.23 -9.65
C TYR A 65 13.02 10.96 -8.43
N ARG A 66 12.88 12.29 -8.42
CA ARG A 66 12.94 13.05 -7.18
C ARG A 66 11.58 12.93 -6.51
N THR A 67 11.54 12.41 -5.30
CA THR A 67 10.31 11.99 -4.62
C THR A 67 10.13 12.75 -3.33
N ARG A 68 8.99 13.43 -3.18
CA ARG A 68 8.56 14.11 -1.97
C ARG A 68 7.58 13.22 -1.20
N LEU A 69 7.89 12.97 0.07
CA LEU A 69 7.08 12.11 0.93
C LEU A 69 5.74 12.77 1.27
N ILE A 70 4.63 12.09 0.98
CA ILE A 70 3.28 12.59 1.26
C ILE A 70 3.03 12.62 2.77
N GLY A 71 2.31 13.65 3.24
CA GLY A 71 1.77 13.67 4.60
C GLY A 71 2.73 14.18 5.67
N ILE A 72 3.98 14.48 5.31
CA ILE A 72 5.00 14.94 6.26
C ILE A 72 5.69 16.21 5.77
N ASP A 73 6.19 17.01 6.69
CA ASP A 73 7.12 18.12 6.42
C ASP A 73 8.26 18.06 7.42
N ALA A 74 9.48 17.86 6.94
CA ALA A 74 10.65 17.76 7.79
C ALA A 74 11.24 19.16 8.06
N PRO A 75 11.96 19.34 9.18
CA PRO A 75 12.80 20.53 9.38
C PRO A 75 13.70 20.79 8.18
N GLU A 76 13.76 22.04 7.73
CA GLU A 76 14.65 22.43 6.64
C GLU A 76 16.12 22.29 7.07
N MET A 77 17.03 22.14 6.11
CA MET A 77 18.47 21.96 6.41
C MET A 77 19.07 23.11 7.23
N GLY A 78 18.51 24.32 7.14
CA GLY A 78 18.93 25.47 7.95
C GLY A 78 18.37 25.49 9.37
N GLN A 79 17.37 24.66 9.69
CA GLN A 79 16.81 24.53 11.03
C GLN A 79 17.66 23.57 11.88
N GLU A 80 18.79 24.07 12.38
CA GLU A 80 19.74 23.28 13.15
C GLU A 80 19.27 22.99 14.59
N PRO A 81 19.54 21.80 15.14
CA PRO A 81 20.18 20.64 14.52
C PRO A 81 19.21 19.75 13.72
N TRP A 82 17.92 20.10 13.70
CA TRP A 82 16.83 19.22 13.35
C TRP A 82 16.77 18.85 11.86
N GLY A 83 17.15 19.75 10.95
CA GLY A 83 17.21 19.44 9.51
C GLY A 83 18.19 18.31 9.19
N ARG A 84 19.42 18.42 9.73
CA ARG A 84 20.43 17.35 9.58
C ARG A 84 20.03 16.06 10.27
N LYS A 85 19.42 16.16 11.46
CA LYS A 85 18.91 15.00 12.20
C LYS A 85 17.80 14.28 11.43
N ALA A 86 16.84 14.99 10.86
CA ALA A 86 15.75 14.40 10.06
C ALA A 86 16.28 13.71 8.80
N LYS A 87 17.18 14.37 8.04
CA LYS A 87 17.88 13.76 6.90
C LYS A 87 18.64 12.49 7.28
N LYS A 88 19.35 12.52 8.43
CA LYS A 88 20.10 11.36 8.91
C LYS A 88 19.16 10.21 9.27
N HIS A 89 18.08 10.49 9.99
CA HIS A 89 17.10 9.49 10.41
C HIS A 89 16.41 8.82 9.20
N LEU A 90 15.93 9.61 8.23
CA LEU A 90 15.36 9.05 7.00
C LEU A 90 16.35 8.15 6.25
N ARG A 91 17.63 8.55 6.20
CA ARG A 91 18.69 7.72 5.62
C ARG A 91 18.92 6.42 6.40
N GLU A 92 18.87 6.45 7.72
CA GLU A 92 19.03 5.26 8.55
C GLU A 92 17.87 4.27 8.35
N LEU A 93 16.62 4.75 8.27
CA LEU A 93 15.45 3.93 7.96
C LEU A 93 15.59 3.22 6.61
N VAL A 94 16.00 3.95 5.57
CA VAL A 94 16.22 3.40 4.23
C VAL A 94 17.41 2.44 4.17
N LYS A 95 18.50 2.74 4.87
CA LYS A 95 19.67 1.85 4.94
C LYS A 95 19.34 0.52 5.61
N GLY A 96 18.46 0.53 6.60
CA GLY A 96 17.98 -0.68 7.29
C GLY A 96 17.34 -1.71 6.36
N THR A 97 16.90 -1.30 5.16
CA THR A 97 16.26 -2.19 4.16
C THR A 97 17.16 -2.50 2.96
N GLY A 98 18.47 -2.23 3.05
CA GLY A 98 19.37 -2.35 1.90
C GLY A 98 19.08 -1.33 0.80
N GLY A 99 18.36 -0.25 1.12
CA GLY A 99 17.97 0.80 0.19
C GLY A 99 16.77 0.45 -0.70
N MET A 100 16.08 -0.66 -0.44
CA MET A 100 14.90 -1.08 -1.20
C MET A 100 13.62 -0.66 -0.48
N VAL A 101 12.66 -0.11 -1.24
CA VAL A 101 11.36 0.34 -0.74
C VAL A 101 10.27 0.01 -1.75
N ARG A 102 9.02 -0.02 -1.29
CA ARG A 102 7.83 -0.08 -2.13
C ARG A 102 7.20 1.31 -2.23
N VAL A 103 6.74 1.68 -3.41
CA VAL A 103 6.26 3.03 -3.72
C VAL A 103 4.74 3.03 -3.91
N GLU A 104 4.03 3.84 -3.14
CA GLU A 104 2.59 4.08 -3.30
C GLU A 104 2.35 5.55 -3.61
N THR A 105 1.80 5.84 -4.79
CA THR A 105 1.31 7.19 -5.15
C THR A 105 -0.16 7.36 -4.77
N ASP A 106 -0.59 8.60 -4.57
CA ASP A 106 -2.00 8.93 -4.32
C ASP A 106 -2.64 9.58 -5.58
N ILE A 107 -3.84 10.16 -5.45
CA ILE A 107 -4.65 10.77 -6.52
C ILE A 107 -3.81 11.70 -7.40
N THR A 108 -3.05 12.60 -6.79
CA THR A 108 -2.11 13.48 -7.50
C THR A 108 -0.70 12.90 -7.40
N LYS A 109 -0.11 12.54 -8.54
CA LYS A 109 1.19 11.88 -8.59
C LYS A 109 2.38 12.83 -8.55
N TYR A 110 2.24 14.06 -9.03
CA TYR A 110 3.35 15.01 -9.13
C TYR A 110 2.95 16.35 -8.54
N ASP A 111 3.90 17.03 -7.91
CA ASP A 111 3.72 18.42 -7.51
C ASP A 111 4.15 19.40 -8.61
N LYS A 112 3.98 20.70 -8.35
CA LYS A 112 4.35 21.79 -9.29
C LYS A 112 5.85 21.90 -9.59
N TYR A 113 6.69 21.11 -8.92
CA TYR A 113 8.14 21.06 -9.11
C TYR A 113 8.58 19.74 -9.78
N ASP A 114 7.64 19.02 -10.40
CA ASP A 114 7.82 17.72 -11.04
C ASP A 114 8.40 16.63 -10.11
N ARG A 115 8.19 16.78 -8.79
CA ARG A 115 8.56 15.73 -7.83
C ARG A 115 7.44 14.70 -7.76
N LEU A 116 7.80 13.43 -7.77
CA LEU A 116 6.87 12.35 -7.48
C LEU A 116 6.38 12.47 -6.04
N LEU A 117 5.07 12.40 -5.83
CA LEU A 117 4.44 12.37 -4.52
C LEU A 117 4.17 10.91 -4.15
N ALA A 118 4.81 10.43 -3.09
CA ALA A 118 4.66 9.04 -2.68
C ALA A 118 4.70 8.81 -1.16
N TYR A 119 4.07 7.72 -0.76
CA TYR A 119 4.33 6.99 0.47
C TYR A 119 5.37 5.90 0.19
N LEU A 120 6.32 5.72 1.11
CA LEU A 120 7.35 4.68 1.00
C LEU A 120 7.15 3.62 2.07
N TRP A 121 7.09 2.38 1.63
CA TRP A 121 6.86 1.23 2.49
C TRP A 121 8.07 0.31 2.54
N LEU A 122 8.27 -0.29 3.70
CA LEU A 122 9.19 -1.41 3.89
C LEU A 122 8.46 -2.73 3.59
N ASP A 123 9.21 -3.82 3.41
CA ASP A 123 8.64 -5.13 3.06
C ASP A 123 7.70 -5.70 4.13
N ASP A 124 7.90 -5.33 5.40
CA ASP A 124 7.04 -5.70 6.53
C ASP A 124 5.76 -4.85 6.64
N ARG A 125 5.48 -4.00 5.64
CA ARG A 125 4.37 -3.03 5.60
C ARG A 125 4.50 -1.89 6.63
N THR A 126 5.71 -1.63 7.12
CA THR A 126 6.01 -0.41 7.87
C THR A 126 6.06 0.79 6.91
N LEU A 127 5.37 1.86 7.27
CA LEU A 127 5.31 3.10 6.48
C LEU A 127 6.41 4.07 6.94
N ILE A 128 7.37 4.40 6.09
CA ILE A 128 8.47 5.33 6.44
C ILE A 128 7.92 6.70 6.85
N ASN A 129 6.92 7.22 6.14
CA ASN A 129 6.28 8.50 6.44
C ASN A 129 5.72 8.54 7.86
N GLU A 130 5.18 7.40 8.34
CA GLU A 130 4.67 7.25 9.70
C GLU A 130 5.81 7.24 10.73
N LEU A 131 6.89 6.51 10.46
CA LEU A 131 8.07 6.46 11.34
C LEU A 131 8.67 7.85 11.53
N MET A 132 8.81 8.62 10.45
CA MET A 132 9.32 10.00 10.51
C MET A 132 8.51 10.88 11.47
N LEU A 133 7.17 10.70 11.51
CA LEU A 133 6.31 11.40 12.46
C LEU A 133 6.42 10.84 13.87
N ARG A 134 6.32 9.51 14.01
CA ARG A 134 6.32 8.80 15.31
C ARG A 134 7.61 9.05 16.10
N ASP A 135 8.73 9.09 15.39
CA ASP A 135 10.05 9.26 15.98
C ASP A 135 10.41 10.75 16.15
N GLY A 136 9.53 11.66 15.71
CA GLY A 136 9.65 13.10 15.93
C GLY A 136 10.65 13.80 15.00
N TYR A 137 10.79 13.34 13.75
CA TYR A 137 11.69 13.93 12.75
C TYR A 137 10.95 14.68 11.63
N ALA A 138 9.63 14.73 11.68
CA ALA A 138 8.80 15.53 10.80
C ALA A 138 7.52 16.00 11.51
N VAL A 139 6.85 16.99 10.94
CA VAL A 139 5.50 17.41 11.32
C VAL A 139 4.48 16.91 10.28
N LEU A 140 3.24 16.68 10.70
CA LEU A 140 2.14 16.31 9.81
C LEU A 140 1.85 17.47 8.85
N PHE A 141 1.84 17.17 7.55
CA PHE A 141 1.53 18.13 6.51
C PHE A 141 0.74 17.48 5.37
N THR A 142 -0.54 17.83 5.27
CA THR A 142 -1.47 17.21 4.33
C THR A 142 -1.90 18.22 3.27
N ILE A 143 -1.75 17.85 2.00
CA ILE A 143 -2.25 18.61 0.85
C ILE A 143 -3.30 17.73 0.15
N GLN A 144 -4.54 18.20 0.09
CA GLN A 144 -5.59 17.52 -0.67
C GLN A 144 -5.27 17.54 -2.18
N PRO A 145 -5.64 16.49 -2.94
CA PRO A 145 -6.44 15.33 -2.53
C PRO A 145 -5.64 14.19 -1.87
N ASN A 146 -4.32 14.32 -1.74
CA ASN A 146 -3.44 13.24 -1.25
C ASN A 146 -3.52 13.10 0.28
N SER A 147 -4.40 12.23 0.74
CA SER A 147 -4.69 12.05 2.17
C SER A 147 -5.00 10.61 2.58
N THR A 148 -4.67 9.62 1.73
CA THR A 148 -4.98 8.20 1.95
C THR A 148 -4.63 7.70 3.36
N HIS A 149 -3.45 8.09 3.89
CA HIS A 149 -2.98 7.64 5.21
C HIS A 149 -3.08 8.70 6.32
N VAL A 150 -3.87 9.77 6.14
CA VAL A 150 -3.86 10.93 7.06
C VAL A 150 -4.17 10.56 8.51
N GLU A 151 -5.13 9.67 8.77
CA GLU A 151 -5.48 9.28 10.14
C GLU A 151 -4.38 8.45 10.81
N ARG A 152 -3.68 7.60 10.06
CA ARG A 152 -2.50 6.87 10.53
C ARG A 152 -1.37 7.83 10.91
N LEU A 153 -1.10 8.80 10.06
CA LEU A 153 -0.08 9.82 10.28
C LEU A 153 -0.42 10.75 11.47
N LYS A 154 -1.69 11.12 11.65
CA LYS A 154 -2.16 11.89 12.82
C LYS A 154 -1.85 11.15 14.13
N LYS A 155 -2.14 9.85 14.20
CA LYS A 155 -1.84 9.02 15.38
C LYS A 155 -0.35 8.95 15.67
N ALA A 156 0.48 8.78 14.64
CA ALA A 156 1.94 8.77 14.80
C ALA A 156 2.48 10.08 15.37
N GLN A 157 2.04 11.24 14.85
CA GLN A 157 2.44 12.53 15.41
C GLN A 157 1.93 12.73 16.85
N HIS A 158 0.72 12.27 17.16
CA HIS A 158 0.17 12.33 18.52
C HIS A 158 1.09 11.60 19.50
N ALA A 159 1.46 10.36 19.19
CA ALA A 159 2.38 9.58 20.01
C ALA A 159 3.75 10.26 20.18
N ALA A 160 4.28 10.89 19.12
CA ALA A 160 5.54 11.62 19.19
C ALA A 160 5.46 12.83 20.16
N ARG A 161 4.31 13.51 20.20
CA ARG A 161 4.08 14.64 21.12
C ARG A 161 3.96 14.18 22.56
N GLU A 162 3.19 13.11 22.82
CA GLU A 162 3.03 12.54 24.16
C GLU A 162 4.37 12.09 24.74
N ASN A 163 5.18 11.43 23.91
CA ASN A 163 6.50 10.93 24.29
C ASN A 163 7.59 12.00 24.26
N ARG A 164 7.27 13.24 23.84
CA ARG A 164 8.24 14.33 23.65
C ARG A 164 9.43 13.92 22.76
N SER A 165 9.14 13.11 21.73
CA SER A 165 10.12 12.58 20.80
C SER A 165 10.65 13.65 19.85
N GLY A 166 11.95 13.62 19.57
CA GLY A 166 12.56 14.44 18.53
C GLY A 166 12.24 15.94 18.67
N ILE A 167 11.68 16.53 17.62
CA ILE A 167 11.29 17.94 17.54
C ILE A 167 10.25 18.37 18.59
N TRP A 168 9.60 17.43 19.29
CA TRP A 168 8.65 17.70 20.36
C TRP A 168 9.28 17.70 21.76
N GLY A 169 10.58 17.44 21.86
CA GLY A 169 11.33 17.46 23.11
C GLY A 169 11.70 18.86 23.60
N PRO A 170 12.34 18.99 24.78
CA PRO A 170 12.72 20.28 25.36
C PRO A 170 13.63 21.14 24.47
N ASN A 171 14.48 20.50 23.65
CA ASN A 171 15.35 21.15 22.67
C ASN A 171 14.83 20.96 21.24
N GLY A 172 13.50 20.92 21.10
CA GLY A 172 12.77 20.67 19.87
C GLY A 172 12.80 21.85 18.89
N LEU A 173 11.88 21.86 17.93
CA LEU A 173 11.73 23.00 17.02
C LEU A 173 11.11 24.20 17.76
N THR A 174 11.68 25.38 17.52
CA THR A 174 11.10 26.67 17.93
C THR A 174 10.06 27.18 16.94
N GLU A 175 10.21 26.84 15.66
CA GLU A 175 9.31 27.21 14.57
C GLU A 175 9.05 26.01 13.66
N ARG A 176 7.84 25.90 13.09
CA ARG A 176 7.50 24.78 12.21
C ARG A 176 8.18 24.95 10.85
N PRO A 177 8.45 23.86 10.11
CA PRO A 177 9.14 23.98 8.81
C PRO A 177 8.39 24.85 7.79
N GLY A 178 7.04 24.77 7.78
CA GLY A 178 6.21 25.64 6.96
C GLY A 178 6.29 27.14 7.31
N GLU A 179 6.59 27.48 8.57
CA GLU A 179 6.80 28.86 9.02
C GLU A 179 8.20 29.33 8.64
N TYR A 180 9.22 28.49 8.87
CA TYR A 180 10.60 28.74 8.48
C TYR A 180 10.75 29.04 6.99
N LYS A 181 10.07 28.31 6.12
CA LYS A 181 10.08 28.54 4.66
C LYS A 181 9.55 29.91 4.27
N LYS A 182 8.62 30.49 5.04
CA LYS A 182 8.07 31.83 4.76
C LYS A 182 9.06 32.92 5.15
N SER A 183 9.79 32.75 6.25
CA SER A 183 10.82 33.69 6.70
C SER A 183 12.14 33.54 5.94
N HIS A 184 12.40 32.37 5.35
CA HIS A 184 13.61 32.03 4.59
C HIS A 184 13.26 31.47 3.20
N PRO A 185 12.68 32.28 2.30
CA PRO A 185 12.34 31.82 0.96
C PRO A 185 13.60 31.35 0.23
N ARG A 186 13.48 30.21 -0.47
CA ARG A 186 14.55 29.73 -1.35
C ARG A 186 14.77 30.78 -2.45
N LYS A 187 16.03 31.19 -2.63
CA LYS A 187 16.44 32.09 -3.71
C LYS A 187 16.31 31.40 -5.07
#